data_AF-A0A842VYA7-F1
#
_entry.id   AF-A0A842VYA7-F1
#
_cell.length_a   1.000
_cell.length_b   1.000
_cell.length_c   1.000
_cell.angle_alpha   90.00
_cell.angle_beta   90.00
_cell.angle_gamma   90.00
#
_symmetry.space_group_name_H-M   'P 1'
#
loop_
_entity.id
_entity.type
_entity.pdbx_description
1 polymer ?
#
loop_
_entity_poly.entity_id
_entity_poly.type
_entity_poly.pdbx_seq_one_letter_code
_entity_poly.pdbx_strand_id
1 'polypeptide(L)'
;MSDFFKIYRKKGFEETLEVLYEGENCEYKESDFYHTLKTQSMHLNEFYRSKDDLLRYGVIGYKLDDSYDKVIFLTEKGKELKELVNAINELIKPKKNKKKRKK
;
A
#
# COMPACT_ATOMS: atom_id res chain seq x y z
N MET A 1 12.24 14.32 13.13
CA MET A 1 12.00 13.30 12.10
C MET A 1 10.56 13.43 11.65
N SER A 2 10.28 13.61 10.35
CA SER A 2 8.91 13.86 9.88
C SER A 2 8.01 12.65 10.13
N ASP A 3 6.72 12.89 10.36
CA ASP A 3 5.75 11.81 10.64
C ASP A 3 5.60 10.86 9.45
N PHE A 4 5.74 11.35 8.22
CA PHE A 4 5.79 10.51 7.03
C PHE A 4 6.88 9.43 7.13
N PHE A 5 8.13 9.82 7.44
CA PHE A 5 9.24 8.86 7.50
C PHE A 5 9.11 7.86 8.66
N LYS A 6 8.36 8.20 9.72
CA LYS A 6 8.06 7.26 10.81
C LYS A 6 7.18 6.12 10.33
N ILE A 7 6.18 6.41 9.49
CA ILE A 7 5.22 5.42 8.99
C ILE A 7 5.80 4.71 7.77
N TYR A 8 6.38 5.44 6.83
CA TYR A 8 6.93 4.91 5.57
C TYR A 8 7.97 3.81 5.80
N ARG A 9 8.77 3.90 6.88
CA ARG A 9 9.78 2.89 7.24
C ARG A 9 9.20 1.67 7.95
N LYS A 10 7.93 1.68 8.36
CA LYS A 10 7.31 0.53 9.01
C LYS A 10 7.06 -0.55 7.96
N LYS A 11 7.46 -1.78 8.31
CA LYS A 11 7.08 -2.95 7.52
C LYS A 11 5.56 -3.05 7.41
N GLY A 12 5.07 -3.36 6.21
CA GLY A 12 3.65 -3.43 5.93
C GLY A 12 3.00 -2.10 5.59
N PHE A 13 3.74 -1.00 5.51
CA PHE A 13 3.20 0.25 4.98
C PHE A 13 3.07 0.20 3.45
N GLU A 14 4.19 -0.05 2.76
CA GLU A 14 4.25 0.00 1.30
C GLU A 14 3.42 -1.13 0.68
N GLU A 15 3.51 -2.33 1.25
CA GLU A 15 2.78 -3.51 0.80
C GLU A 15 1.27 -3.35 0.99
N THR A 16 0.83 -2.78 2.12
CA THR A 16 -0.61 -2.50 2.34
C THR A 16 -1.14 -1.53 1.30
N LEU A 17 -0.39 -0.46 1.03
CA LEU A 17 -0.75 0.52 0.01
C LEU A 17 -0.74 -0.11 -1.38
N GLU A 18 0.24 -0.94 -1.70
CA GLU A 18 0.34 -1.63 -2.99
C GLU A 18 -0.82 -2.59 -3.21
N VAL A 19 -1.09 -3.50 -2.27
CA VAL A 19 -2.24 -4.41 -2.36
C VAL A 19 -3.52 -3.64 -2.53
N LEU A 20 -3.82 -2.66 -1.66
CA LEU A 20 -5.06 -1.91 -1.78
C LEU A 20 -5.14 -1.08 -3.05
N TYR A 21 -4.02 -0.57 -3.58
CA TYR A 21 -4.00 0.22 -4.81
C TYR A 21 -4.21 -0.65 -6.06
N GLU A 22 -3.76 -1.90 -6.05
CA GLU A 22 -3.99 -2.89 -7.13
C GLU A 22 -5.41 -3.46 -7.14
N GLY A 23 -6.14 -3.33 -6.03
CA GLY A 23 -7.52 -3.78 -5.91
C GLY A 23 -8.50 -3.04 -6.82
N GLU A 24 -9.55 -3.73 -7.24
CA GLU A 24 -10.67 -3.08 -7.92
C GLU A 24 -11.26 -1.99 -7.01
N ASN A 25 -11.46 -0.79 -7.55
CA ASN A 25 -11.88 0.42 -6.79
C ASN A 25 -10.96 0.83 -5.62
N CYS A 26 -9.79 0.20 -5.53
CA CYS A 26 -8.86 0.26 -4.40
C CYS A 26 -9.44 -0.28 -3.09
N GLU A 27 -10.22 -1.35 -3.16
CA GLU A 27 -10.83 -2.00 -2.00
C GLU A 27 -10.75 -3.52 -2.08
N TYR A 28 -10.81 -4.17 -0.92
CA TYR A 28 -10.84 -5.61 -0.78
C TYR A 28 -11.76 -6.00 0.36
N LYS A 29 -12.45 -7.14 0.22
CA LYS A 29 -12.97 -7.85 1.39
C LYS A 29 -11.81 -8.13 2.35
N GLU A 30 -12.04 -7.94 3.64
CA GLU A 30 -11.00 -8.04 4.66
C GLU A 30 -10.32 -9.43 4.63
N SER A 31 -11.10 -10.49 4.40
CA SER A 31 -10.58 -11.85 4.20
C SER A 31 -9.60 -11.96 3.03
N ASP A 32 -9.96 -11.36 1.91
CA ASP A 32 -9.21 -11.46 0.65
C ASP A 32 -7.96 -10.60 0.73
N PHE A 33 -8.06 -9.42 1.35
CA PHE A 33 -6.91 -8.59 1.67
C PHE A 33 -5.86 -9.36 2.48
N TYR A 34 -6.28 -10.04 3.54
CA TYR A 34 -5.37 -10.86 4.36
C TYR A 34 -4.79 -12.04 3.59
N HIS A 35 -5.55 -12.64 2.68
CA HIS A 35 -5.06 -13.70 1.81
C HIS A 35 -4.00 -13.19 0.81
N THR A 36 -4.23 -12.03 0.20
CA THR A 36 -3.31 -11.39 -0.74
C THR A 36 -2.00 -10.98 -0.06
N LEU A 37 -2.07 -10.35 1.12
CA LEU A 37 -0.89 -10.04 1.92
C LEU A 37 -0.04 -11.29 2.21
N LYS A 38 -0.68 -12.38 2.65
CA LYS A 38 0.02 -13.63 2.95
C LYS A 38 0.71 -14.21 1.70
N THR A 39 0.06 -14.13 0.55
CA THR A 39 0.60 -14.59 -0.73
C THR A 39 1.82 -13.78 -1.17
N GLN A 40 1.83 -12.47 -0.92
CA GLN A 40 2.99 -11.60 -1.16
C GLN A 40 4.10 -11.75 -0.09
N SER A 41 4.08 -12.84 0.69
CA SER A 41 5.06 -13.15 1.75
C SER A 41 5.09 -12.16 2.91
N MET A 42 4.06 -11.33 3.07
CA MET A 42 3.88 -10.52 4.27
C MET A 42 3.31 -11.35 5.41
N HIS A 43 3.89 -11.14 6.60
CA HIS A 43 3.26 -11.63 7.82
C HIS A 43 2.13 -10.67 8.23
N LEU A 44 0.96 -11.21 8.55
CA LEU A 44 -0.19 -10.45 9.07
C LEU A 44 0.19 -9.52 10.25
N ASN A 45 1.18 -9.93 11.05
CA ASN A 45 1.74 -9.15 12.15
C ASN A 45 2.39 -7.83 11.71
N GLU A 46 2.96 -7.78 10.51
CA GLU A 46 3.57 -6.56 9.99
C GLU A 46 2.49 -5.56 9.54
N PHE A 47 1.40 -6.02 8.91
CA PHE A 47 0.21 -5.19 8.68
C PHE A 47 -0.34 -4.62 10.00
N TYR A 48 -0.51 -5.44 11.04
CA TYR A 48 -1.03 -4.93 12.32
C TYR A 48 -0.13 -3.86 12.97
N ARG A 49 1.17 -3.80 12.66
CA ARG A 49 2.08 -2.76 13.16
C ARG A 49 1.91 -1.40 12.46
N SER A 50 1.43 -1.41 11.22
CA SER A 50 1.15 -0.20 10.42
C SER A 50 -0.34 0.18 10.45
N LYS A 51 -1.24 -0.78 10.67
CA LYS A 51 -2.71 -0.60 10.65
C LYS A 51 -3.18 0.60 11.47
N ASP A 52 -2.80 0.68 12.74
CA ASP A 52 -3.29 1.74 13.63
C ASP A 52 -2.86 3.13 13.15
N ASP A 53 -1.65 3.26 12.62
CA ASP A 53 -1.20 4.52 12.03
C ASP A 53 -1.94 4.81 10.73
N LEU A 54 -2.06 3.82 9.84
CA LEU A 54 -2.76 3.99 8.56
C LEU A 54 -4.23 4.42 8.77
N LEU A 55 -4.89 3.89 9.80
CA LEU A 55 -6.23 4.33 10.20
C LEU A 55 -6.21 5.73 10.83
N ARG A 56 -5.29 5.97 11.77
CA ARG A 56 -5.15 7.26 12.46
C ARG A 56 -4.92 8.42 11.50
N TYR A 57 -4.13 8.21 10.46
CA TYR A 57 -3.85 9.23 9.45
C TYR A 57 -4.89 9.26 8.33
N GLY A 58 -5.91 8.39 8.37
CA GLY A 58 -6.96 8.30 7.36
C GLY A 58 -6.42 7.92 5.98
N VAL A 59 -5.41 7.05 5.94
CA VAL A 59 -4.86 6.49 4.69
C VAL A 59 -5.74 5.34 4.21
N ILE A 60 -6.15 4.48 5.14
CA ILE A 60 -7.07 3.38 4.91
C ILE A 60 -8.37 3.58 5.69
N GLY A 61 -9.44 2.93 5.25
CA GLY A 61 -10.72 2.91 5.93
C GLY A 61 -11.36 1.52 5.91
N TYR A 62 -12.41 1.36 6.70
CA TYR A 62 -13.26 0.17 6.70
C TYR A 62 -14.72 0.55 6.44
N LYS A 63 -15.41 -0.25 5.64
CA LYS A 63 -16.86 -0.15 5.40
C LYS A 63 -17.47 -1.55 5.38
N LEU A 64 -18.80 -1.61 5.34
CA LEU A 64 -19.52 -2.84 5.00
C LEU A 64 -19.92 -2.79 3.53
N ASP A 65 -19.85 -3.92 2.83
CA ASP A 65 -20.47 -4.06 1.52
C ASP A 65 -21.99 -4.37 1.63
N ASP A 66 -22.66 -4.52 0.49
CA ASP A 66 -24.09 -4.84 0.42
C ASP A 66 -24.44 -6.21 1.04
N SER A 67 -23.44 -7.09 1.19
CA SER A 67 -23.56 -8.39 1.84
C SER A 67 -23.20 -8.36 3.34
N TYR A 68 -22.98 -7.17 3.91
CA TYR A 68 -22.50 -6.95 5.28
C TYR A 68 -21.10 -7.52 5.56
N ASP A 69 -20.31 -7.78 4.52
CA ASP A 69 -18.91 -8.18 4.67
C ASP A 69 -18.05 -6.94 4.96
N LYS A 70 -17.04 -7.11 5.82
CA LYS A 70 -16.06 -6.05 6.09
C LYS A 70 -15.16 -5.86 4.88
N VAL A 71 -15.09 -4.62 4.42
CA VAL A 71 -14.23 -4.19 3.32
C VAL A 71 -13.22 -3.20 3.85
N ILE A 72 -11.95 -3.43 3.55
CA ILE A 72 -10.85 -2.47 3.74
C ILE A 72 -10.62 -1.75 2.41
N PHE A 73 -10.47 -0.44 2.46
CA PHE A 73 -10.28 0.37 1.26
C PHE A 73 -9.21 1.44 1.44
N LEU A 74 -8.61 1.84 0.32
CA LEU A 74 -7.75 3.00 0.24
C LEU A 74 -8.60 4.27 0.11
N THR A 75 -8.47 5.18 1.07
CA THR A 75 -9.13 6.50 1.00
C THR A 75 -8.57 7.33 -0.15
N GLU A 76 -9.25 8.41 -0.54
CA GLU A 76 -8.70 9.39 -1.51
C GLU A 76 -7.31 9.88 -1.09
N LYS A 77 -7.16 10.26 0.19
CA LYS A 77 -5.87 10.65 0.78
C LYS A 77 -4.81 9.55 0.66
N GLY A 78 -5.20 8.29 0.84
CA GLY A 78 -4.30 7.16 0.68
C GLY A 78 -3.86 6.92 -0.76
N LYS A 79 -4.77 7.14 -1.73
CA LYS A 79 -4.47 7.06 -3.17
C LYS A 79 -3.44 8.12 -3.54
N GLU A 80 -3.68 9.38 -3.17
CA GLU A 80 -2.73 10.49 -3.39
C GLU A 80 -1.36 10.19 -2.78
N LEU A 81 -1.33 9.65 -1.56
CA LEU A 81 -0.09 9.29 -0.90
C LEU A 81 0.69 8.21 -1.68
N LYS A 82 0.00 7.17 -2.16
CA LYS A 82 0.62 6.09 -2.96
C LYS A 82 1.17 6.63 -4.28
N GLU A 83 0.44 7.52 -4.96
CA GLU A 83 0.91 8.18 -6.18
C GLU A 83 2.17 9.01 -5.94
N LEU A 84 2.22 9.78 -4.85
CA LEU A 84 3.42 10.55 -4.47
C LEU A 84 4.61 9.63 -4.17
N VAL A 85 4.39 8.54 -3.44
CA VAL A 85 5.44 7.54 -3.18
C VAL A 85 5.96 6.94 -4.49
N ASN A 86 5.07 6.58 -5.41
CA ASN A 86 5.44 6.05 -6.72
C ASN A 86 6.24 7.07 -7.53
N ALA A 87 5.84 8.34 -7.53
CA ALA A 87 6.56 9.41 -8.21
C ALA A 87 7.98 9.61 -7.64
N ILE A 88 8.13 9.59 -6.31
CA ILE A 88 9.45 9.64 -5.65
C ILE A 88 10.30 8.45 -6.08
N ASN A 89 9.73 7.24 -6.08
CA ASN A 89 10.41 6.02 -6.50
C ASN A 89 10.89 6.09 -7.96
N GLU A 90 10.11 6.68 -8.87
CA GLU A 90 10.53 6.90 -10.26
C GLU A 90 11.68 7.90 -10.37
N LEU A 91 11.68 8.97 -9.57
CA LEU A 91 12.73 9.99 -9.61
C LEU A 91 14.10 9.46 -9.18
N ILE A 92 14.12 8.49 -8.25
CA ILE A 92 15.35 7.88 -7.74
C ILE A 92 15.78 6.62 -8.52
N LYS A 93 14.97 6.15 -9.48
CA LYS A 93 15.34 4.98 -10.30
C LYS A 93 16.59 5.29 -11.12
N PRO A 94 17.61 4.40 -11.10
CA PRO A 94 18.83 4.63 -11.86
C PRO A 94 18.53 4.63 -13.35
N LYS A 95 19.06 5.62 -14.09
CA LYS A 95 18.94 5.68 -15.55
C LYS A 95 19.51 4.38 -16.15
N LYS A 96 18.68 3.59 -16.84
CA LYS A 96 19.15 2.42 -17.60
C LYS A 96 20.11 2.90 -18.69
N ASN A 97 21.41 2.73 -18.48
CA ASN A 97 22.40 2.90 -19.55
C ASN A 97 22.12 1.83 -20.62
N LYS A 98 21.54 2.25 -21.75
CA LYS A 98 21.42 1.41 -22.96
C LYS A 98 22.84 1.04 -23.40
N LYS A 99 23.32 -0.15 -23.00
CA LYS A 99 24.51 -0.75 -23.59
C LYS A 99 24.25 -0.90 -25.09
N LYS A 100 24.80 0.02 -25.90
CA LYS A 100 24.90 -0.13 -27.35
C LYS A 100 25.72 -1.40 -27.61
N ARG A 101 25.05 -2.51 -27.90
CA ARG A 101 25.69 -3.66 -28.53
C ARG A 101 26.06 -3.23 -29.95
N LYS A 102 27.33 -2.86 -30.15
CA LYS A 102 27.93 -2.79 -31.48
C LYS A 102 27.94 -4.23 -32.03
N LYS A 103 27.17 -4.46 -33.09
CA LYS A 103 27.38 -5.59 -34.00
C LYS A 103 28.52 -5.22 -34.94
#